data_AF-A0A7S1YV49-F1
#
_entry.id   AF-A0A7S1YV49-F1
#
_cell.length_a   1.000
_cell.length_b   1.000
_cell.length_c   1.000
_cell.angle_alpha   90.00
_cell.angle_beta   90.00
_cell.angle_gamma   90.00
#
_symmetry.space_group_name_H-M   'P 1'
#
loop_
_entity.id
_entity.type
_entity.pdbx_description
1 polymer ?
#
loop_
_entity_poly.entity_id
_entity_poly.type
_entity_poly.pdbx_seq_one_letter_code
_entity_poly.pdbx_strand_id
1 'polypeptide(L)'
;MQVNQVPVMLGRRSLICGRRRRNLSPLLRLLPTVIILLFVIQNDLSLNTFHSFVASAYGADALVSRLQTAQCALQVTVGRIPGTAMPEDWAASGAKLGFELEVEFCNEPCNYELTKERLLLGSAASTKQGASRSGKSIKAVELLNEPTFVSSKGQETILVKDGAYGCDLMNFPSQQYGLRFCLDFPEGAKRNDVELPPERIFFMTSCWIADHVALDKAKKRHRELVELRQNLQDEINTAGAGGGILNKVFGLRQMTLLVEKKNSVEQQLVELERTYPLQVADMIQPPQELLEGPKGLFFVKNGVIAVKRHRGAMRTREQYHWVGTFSISEFFDDL
;
A
#
# COMPACT_ATOMS: atom_id res chain seq x y z
N MET A 1 -25.08 -58.01 20.21
CA MET A 1 -26.56 -58.08 20.05
C MET A 1 -27.21 -57.34 21.21
N GLN A 2 -28.33 -56.64 20.95
CA GLN A 2 -29.36 -56.14 21.90
C GLN A 2 -28.89 -55.36 23.16
N VAL A 3 -29.14 -54.05 23.28
CA VAL A 3 -30.43 -53.33 23.55
C VAL A 3 -30.75 -53.20 25.05
N ASN A 4 -30.75 -51.93 25.53
CA ASN A 4 -31.67 -51.31 26.52
C ASN A 4 -30.98 -50.06 27.14
N GLN A 5 -31.62 -48.99 27.62
CA GLN A 5 -32.89 -48.28 27.42
C GLN A 5 -32.85 -47.05 28.38
N VAL A 6 -33.82 -46.13 28.29
CA VAL A 6 -33.85 -44.77 28.91
C VAL A 6 -35.29 -44.56 29.47
N PRO A 7 -35.59 -43.91 30.63
CA PRO A 7 -35.00 -42.63 31.14
C PRO A 7 -34.93 -42.38 32.67
N VAL A 8 -34.40 -41.21 33.09
CA VAL A 8 -34.88 -40.48 34.30
C VAL A 8 -35.01 -38.97 34.02
N MET A 9 -36.17 -38.38 34.35
CA MET A 9 -36.41 -36.93 34.42
C MET A 9 -36.21 -36.39 35.85
N LEU A 10 -35.92 -35.09 36.00
CA LEU A 10 -36.67 -34.13 36.85
C LEU A 10 -35.94 -32.76 36.94
N GLY A 11 -36.68 -31.65 37.04
CA GLY A 11 -36.05 -30.34 37.31
C GLY A 11 -36.81 -29.06 36.91
N ARG A 12 -38.11 -28.94 37.21
CA ARG A 12 -38.84 -27.66 37.01
C ARG A 12 -38.27 -26.54 37.90
N ARG A 13 -38.01 -25.35 37.35
CA ARG A 13 -38.25 -24.07 38.07
C ARG A 13 -38.88 -23.04 37.15
N SER A 14 -40.07 -22.60 37.54
CA SER A 14 -40.76 -21.43 37.00
C SER A 14 -40.33 -20.20 37.81
N LEU A 15 -40.03 -19.09 37.13
CA LEU A 15 -40.03 -17.77 37.75
C LEU A 15 -40.77 -16.77 36.85
N ILE A 16 -41.88 -16.29 37.38
CA ILE A 16 -42.73 -15.24 36.80
C ILE A 16 -42.05 -13.90 37.09
N CYS A 17 -41.90 -13.01 36.08
CA CYS A 17 -41.50 -11.64 36.34
C CYS A 17 -42.17 -10.60 35.41
N GLY A 18 -43.09 -9.84 36.00
CA GLY A 18 -43.17 -8.38 35.84
C GLY A 18 -43.32 -7.76 34.43
N ARG A 19 -44.48 -7.90 33.79
CA ARG A 19 -44.83 -7.15 32.56
C ARG A 19 -45.19 -5.67 32.87
N ARG A 20 -44.18 -4.83 33.16
CA ARG A 20 -44.37 -3.40 33.50
C ARG A 20 -44.53 -2.54 32.23
N ARG A 21 -45.77 -2.27 31.80
CA ARG A 21 -46.06 -1.25 30.78
C ARG A 21 -45.50 0.11 31.23
N ARG A 22 -44.55 0.68 30.47
CA ARG A 22 -44.19 2.11 30.55
C ARG A 22 -44.79 2.80 29.33
N ASN A 23 -45.41 3.97 29.53
CA ASN A 23 -45.90 4.78 28.42
C ASN A 23 -44.69 5.30 27.62
N LEU A 24 -44.70 5.04 26.31
CA LEU A 24 -43.71 5.57 25.38
C LEU A 24 -43.96 7.07 25.20
N SER A 25 -42.91 7.87 25.40
CA SER A 25 -42.89 9.30 25.12
C SER A 25 -42.95 9.58 23.60
N PRO A 26 -43.39 10.79 23.17
CA PRO A 26 -43.58 11.13 21.75
C PRO A 26 -42.28 11.15 20.89
N LEU A 27 -41.13 10.86 21.50
CA LEU A 27 -39.81 10.86 20.85
C LEU A 27 -39.63 9.72 19.81
N LEU A 28 -40.51 8.71 19.79
CA LEU A 28 -40.46 7.63 18.79
C LEU A 28 -40.87 8.02 17.36
N ARG A 29 -41.41 9.23 17.12
CA ARG A 29 -41.84 9.65 15.77
C ARG A 29 -40.69 9.99 14.80
N LEU A 30 -39.44 10.03 15.28
CA LEU A 30 -38.24 10.27 14.44
C LEU A 30 -37.43 9.00 14.10
N LEU A 31 -37.75 7.86 14.72
CA LEU A 31 -37.04 6.59 14.45
C LEU A 31 -37.08 6.12 12.98
N PRO A 32 -38.21 6.14 12.24
CA PRO A 32 -38.21 5.63 10.87
C PRO A 32 -37.28 6.43 9.95
N THR A 33 -37.17 7.74 10.13
CA THR A 33 -36.31 8.61 9.31
C THR A 33 -34.82 8.33 9.55
N VAL A 34 -34.42 8.10 10.81
CA VAL A 34 -33.03 7.74 11.16
C VAL A 34 -32.66 6.34 10.66
N ILE A 35 -33.60 5.38 10.73
CA ILE A 35 -33.39 4.02 10.22
C ILE A 35 -33.25 4.01 8.69
N ILE A 36 -34.03 4.82 7.97
CA ILE A 36 -33.89 4.96 6.50
C ILE A 36 -32.54 5.59 6.14
N LEU A 37 -32.08 6.62 6.86
CA LEU A 37 -30.77 7.23 6.60
C LEU A 37 -29.62 6.23 6.83
N LEU A 38 -29.70 5.43 7.89
CA LEU A 38 -28.74 4.35 8.16
C LEU A 38 -28.76 3.26 7.06
N PHE A 39 -29.93 2.90 6.55
CA PHE A 39 -30.05 1.92 5.47
C PHE A 39 -29.46 2.42 4.14
N VAL A 40 -29.63 3.70 3.80
CA VAL A 40 -29.00 4.30 2.61
C VAL A 40 -27.47 4.29 2.75
N ILE A 41 -26.94 4.73 3.90
CA ILE A 41 -25.49 4.74 4.17
C ILE A 41 -24.89 3.31 4.15
N GLN A 42 -25.60 2.31 4.67
CA GLN A 42 -25.15 0.91 4.60
C GLN A 42 -25.21 0.31 3.19
N ASN A 43 -26.15 0.75 2.34
CA ASN A 43 -26.23 0.30 0.94
C ASN A 43 -25.10 0.90 0.08
N ASP A 44 -24.75 2.19 0.24
CA ASP A 44 -23.62 2.79 -0.48
C ASP A 44 -22.27 2.17 -0.07
N LEU A 45 -22.09 1.84 1.22
CA LEU A 45 -20.89 1.15 1.69
C LEU A 45 -20.79 -0.30 1.18
N SER A 46 -21.91 -1.04 1.13
CA SER A 46 -21.90 -2.44 0.71
C SER A 46 -21.78 -2.61 -0.82
N LEU A 47 -22.41 -1.77 -1.63
CA LEU A 47 -22.30 -1.82 -3.10
C LEU A 47 -20.88 -1.45 -3.58
N ASN A 48 -20.25 -0.42 -2.99
CA ASN A 48 -18.85 -0.09 -3.28
C ASN A 48 -17.90 -1.23 -2.87
N THR A 49 -18.16 -1.89 -1.73
CA THR A 49 -17.38 -3.05 -1.29
C THR A 49 -17.50 -4.24 -2.25
N PHE A 50 -18.70 -4.50 -2.79
CA PHE A 50 -18.93 -5.62 -3.69
C PHE A 50 -18.33 -5.39 -5.09
N HIS A 51 -18.46 -4.19 -5.66
CA HIS A 51 -17.79 -3.83 -6.92
C HIS A 51 -16.26 -3.84 -6.77
N SER A 52 -15.73 -3.34 -5.65
CA SER A 52 -14.30 -3.41 -5.32
C SER A 52 -13.77 -4.85 -5.30
N PHE A 53 -14.52 -5.78 -4.71
CA PHE A 53 -14.09 -7.19 -4.63
C PHE A 53 -14.02 -7.88 -6.00
N VAL A 54 -15.07 -7.75 -6.83
CA VAL A 54 -15.10 -8.37 -8.16
C VAL A 54 -14.06 -7.75 -9.09
N ALA A 55 -13.93 -6.41 -9.09
CA ALA A 55 -12.99 -5.73 -9.97
C ALA A 55 -11.51 -5.91 -9.54
N SER A 56 -11.23 -6.16 -8.26
CA SER A 56 -9.88 -6.45 -7.76
C SER A 56 -9.27 -7.72 -8.37
N ALA A 57 -10.06 -8.78 -8.54
CA ALA A 57 -9.60 -10.02 -9.16
C ALA A 57 -9.20 -9.81 -10.63
N TYR A 58 -10.07 -9.17 -11.44
CA TYR A 58 -9.78 -8.87 -12.84
C TYR A 58 -8.67 -7.82 -13.01
N GLY A 59 -8.56 -6.84 -12.10
CA GLY A 59 -7.55 -5.79 -12.16
C GLY A 59 -6.12 -6.30 -11.95
N ALA A 60 -5.92 -7.21 -10.99
CA ALA A 60 -4.59 -7.75 -10.72
C ALA A 60 -4.01 -8.53 -11.93
N ASP A 61 -4.82 -9.38 -12.56
CA ASP A 61 -4.41 -10.12 -13.77
C ASP A 61 -4.18 -9.17 -14.98
N ALA A 62 -4.90 -8.06 -15.07
CA ALA A 62 -4.71 -7.04 -16.11
C ALA A 62 -3.35 -6.31 -15.99
N LEU A 63 -2.80 -6.18 -14.78
CA LEU A 63 -1.44 -5.67 -14.58
C LEU A 63 -0.39 -6.76 -14.83
N VAL A 64 -0.57 -7.95 -14.27
CA VAL A 64 0.38 -9.07 -14.46
C VAL A 64 0.56 -9.40 -15.94
N SER A 65 -0.52 -9.39 -16.74
CA SER A 65 -0.45 -9.60 -18.19
C SER A 65 0.26 -8.48 -18.96
N ARG A 66 0.27 -7.23 -18.45
CA ARG A 66 1.07 -6.15 -19.04
C ARG A 66 2.56 -6.30 -18.70
N LEU A 67 2.87 -6.72 -17.47
CA LEU A 67 4.25 -6.97 -17.00
C LEU A 67 4.92 -8.19 -17.62
N GLN A 68 4.18 -9.16 -18.17
CA GLN A 68 4.77 -10.33 -18.84
C GLN A 68 5.79 -9.91 -19.91
N THR A 69 6.96 -10.56 -19.92
CA THR A 69 8.11 -10.28 -20.81
C THR A 69 8.68 -8.85 -20.70
N ALA A 70 8.39 -8.13 -19.62
CA ALA A 70 9.04 -6.86 -19.35
C ALA A 70 10.43 -7.13 -18.77
N GLN A 71 11.47 -6.52 -19.34
CA GLN A 71 12.81 -6.53 -18.79
C GLN A 71 13.15 -5.13 -18.23
N CYS A 72 13.88 -5.07 -17.11
CA CYS A 72 14.34 -3.78 -16.58
C CYS A 72 15.64 -3.85 -15.78
N ALA A 73 16.38 -2.74 -15.82
CA ALA A 73 17.57 -2.52 -15.02
C ALA A 73 17.21 -1.86 -13.67
N LEU A 74 17.77 -2.39 -12.59
CA LEU A 74 17.52 -1.99 -11.21
C LEU A 74 18.84 -1.62 -10.53
N GLN A 75 19.03 -0.34 -10.21
CA GLN A 75 20.10 0.07 -9.32
C GLN A 75 19.69 -0.21 -7.87
N VAL A 76 20.26 -1.27 -7.29
CA VAL A 76 20.06 -1.64 -5.88
C VAL A 76 21.00 -0.83 -4.98
N THR A 77 20.50 -0.42 -3.81
CA THR A 77 21.27 0.26 -2.76
C THR A 77 20.85 -0.23 -1.38
N VAL A 78 21.68 -1.08 -0.78
CA VAL A 78 21.54 -1.60 0.60
C VAL A 78 22.30 -0.69 1.55
N GLY A 79 21.70 -0.36 2.70
CA GLY A 79 22.28 0.55 3.69
C GLY A 79 21.22 1.25 4.54
N ARG A 80 21.67 2.14 5.44
CA ARG A 80 20.77 2.82 6.39
C ARG A 80 19.88 3.85 5.68
N ILE A 81 18.57 3.74 5.85
CA ILE A 81 17.58 4.73 5.43
C ILE A 81 17.15 5.55 6.66
N PRO A 82 17.40 6.86 6.69
CA PRO A 82 16.97 7.73 7.79
C PRO A 82 15.45 7.67 8.05
N GLY A 83 15.04 7.73 9.32
CA GLY A 83 13.63 7.72 9.71
C GLY A 83 12.92 6.35 9.64
N THR A 84 13.65 5.26 9.36
CA THR A 84 13.10 3.90 9.29
C THR A 84 13.39 3.08 10.55
N ALA A 85 12.66 1.99 10.76
CA ALA A 85 12.83 1.08 11.91
C ALA A 85 14.04 0.11 11.79
N MET A 86 15.09 0.52 11.09
CA MET A 86 16.35 -0.22 11.00
C MET A 86 17.08 -0.22 12.37
N PRO A 87 17.84 -1.29 12.69
CA PRO A 87 18.75 -1.28 13.83
C PRO A 87 19.78 -0.14 13.75
N GLU A 88 20.19 0.42 14.88
CA GLU A 88 21.11 1.58 14.92
C GLU A 88 22.54 1.24 14.51
N ASP A 89 22.92 -0.02 14.69
CA ASP A 89 24.20 -0.64 14.31
C ASP A 89 24.28 -1.00 12.81
N TRP A 90 23.14 -1.06 12.11
CA TRP A 90 23.09 -1.41 10.69
C TRP A 90 23.60 -0.26 9.80
N ALA A 91 24.70 -0.50 9.07
CA ALA A 91 25.35 0.51 8.22
C ALA A 91 25.60 1.84 8.97
N ALA A 92 26.02 1.74 10.24
CA ALA A 92 26.24 2.87 11.12
C ALA A 92 27.34 3.84 10.62
N SER A 93 28.27 3.36 9.79
CA SER A 93 29.30 4.20 9.13
C SER A 93 28.74 5.15 8.06
N GLY A 94 27.49 4.95 7.62
CA GLY A 94 26.91 5.61 6.46
C GLY A 94 27.33 5.00 5.11
N ALA A 95 28.12 3.93 5.11
CA ALA A 95 28.44 3.16 3.90
C ALA A 95 27.17 2.57 3.25
N LYS A 96 27.29 2.26 1.97
CA LYS A 96 26.24 1.64 1.16
C LYS A 96 26.83 0.53 0.29
N LEU A 97 26.09 -0.55 0.14
CA LEU A 97 26.35 -1.61 -0.83
C LEU A 97 25.42 -1.36 -2.02
N GLY A 98 25.98 -0.85 -3.13
CA GLY A 98 25.28 -0.66 -4.38
C GLY A 98 25.75 -1.65 -5.44
N PHE A 99 24.80 -2.16 -6.21
CA PHE A 99 25.00 -3.06 -7.36
C PHE A 99 23.81 -2.92 -8.32
N GLU A 100 23.98 -3.39 -9.55
CA GLU A 100 22.97 -3.37 -10.60
C GLU A 100 22.42 -4.78 -10.81
N LEU A 101 21.11 -4.89 -11.04
CA LEU A 101 20.41 -6.13 -11.40
C LEU A 101 19.60 -5.88 -12.67
N GLU A 102 19.63 -6.82 -13.59
CA GLU A 102 18.71 -6.86 -14.73
C GLU A 102 17.76 -8.06 -14.53
N VAL A 103 16.46 -7.82 -14.66
CA VAL A 103 15.43 -8.84 -14.38
C VAL A 103 14.37 -8.89 -15.47
N GLU A 104 13.85 -10.09 -15.74
CA GLU A 104 12.67 -10.30 -16.57
C GLU A 104 11.45 -10.73 -15.73
N PHE A 105 10.29 -10.15 -16.04
CA PHE A 105 9.00 -10.53 -15.45
C PHE A 105 8.30 -11.57 -16.34
N CYS A 106 8.63 -12.84 -16.15
CA CYS A 106 8.23 -13.92 -17.06
C CYS A 106 6.72 -14.28 -16.94
N ASN A 107 6.19 -15.09 -17.86
CA ASN A 107 4.78 -15.55 -17.84
C ASN A 107 4.62 -16.92 -17.15
N GLU A 108 5.72 -17.54 -16.78
CA GLU A 108 5.78 -18.87 -16.22
C GLU A 108 5.19 -18.86 -14.80
N PRO A 109 4.43 -19.91 -14.40
CA PRO A 109 4.02 -20.06 -13.02
C PRO A 109 5.25 -20.31 -12.14
N CYS A 110 5.40 -19.55 -11.05
CA CYS A 110 6.55 -19.72 -10.16
C CYS A 110 6.47 -21.03 -9.34
N ASN A 111 7.60 -21.40 -8.72
CA ASN A 111 7.67 -22.53 -7.80
C ASN A 111 6.63 -22.40 -6.66
N TYR A 112 5.93 -23.50 -6.35
CA TYR A 112 4.93 -23.59 -5.30
C TYR A 112 5.37 -23.03 -3.93
N GLU A 113 6.66 -23.10 -3.58
CA GLU A 113 7.15 -22.51 -2.33
C GLU A 113 7.05 -20.98 -2.30
N LEU A 114 7.31 -20.32 -3.44
CA LEU A 114 7.19 -18.86 -3.59
C LEU A 114 5.73 -18.41 -3.49
N THR A 115 4.78 -19.23 -3.95
CA THR A 115 3.34 -18.92 -3.87
C THR A 115 2.80 -18.78 -2.44
N LYS A 116 3.54 -19.25 -1.43
CA LYS A 116 3.16 -19.14 -0.01
C LYS A 116 3.57 -17.80 0.62
N GLU A 117 4.36 -16.98 -0.07
CA GLU A 117 4.88 -15.74 0.50
C GLU A 117 3.79 -14.66 0.62
N ARG A 118 3.46 -14.35 1.88
CA ARG A 118 2.35 -13.45 2.22
C ARG A 118 2.54 -12.02 1.69
N LEU A 119 3.79 -11.58 1.50
CA LEU A 119 4.06 -10.26 0.96
C LEU A 119 3.66 -10.15 -0.52
N LEU A 120 3.97 -11.17 -1.34
CA LEU A 120 3.58 -11.24 -2.75
C LEU A 120 2.05 -11.29 -2.92
N LEU A 121 1.37 -12.05 -2.04
CA LEU A 121 -0.09 -12.18 -2.03
C LEU A 121 -0.81 -10.87 -1.63
N GLY A 122 -0.15 -9.99 -0.88
CA GLY A 122 -0.70 -8.70 -0.48
C GLY A 122 -1.80 -8.75 0.58
N SER A 123 -2.55 -7.66 0.72
CA SER A 123 -3.43 -7.46 1.89
C SER A 123 -4.61 -8.46 1.93
N ALA A 124 -5.09 -8.89 0.75
CA ALA A 124 -6.21 -9.82 0.59
C ALA A 124 -5.98 -11.20 1.23
N ALA A 125 -4.72 -11.66 1.39
CA ALA A 125 -4.41 -12.94 2.03
C ALA A 125 -4.59 -12.95 3.56
N SER A 126 -4.95 -11.82 4.17
CA SER A 126 -5.19 -11.71 5.61
C SER A 126 -6.60 -12.11 6.05
N THR A 127 -7.57 -12.11 5.13
CA THR A 127 -8.98 -12.43 5.42
C THR A 127 -9.15 -13.93 5.61
N LYS A 128 -9.11 -14.38 6.87
CA LYS A 128 -9.25 -15.79 7.24
C LYS A 128 -10.62 -16.34 6.80
N GLN A 129 -10.61 -17.63 6.47
CA GLN A 129 -11.77 -18.48 6.14
C GLN A 129 -12.31 -18.39 4.70
N GLY A 130 -11.71 -19.20 3.82
CA GLY A 130 -12.51 -20.16 3.04
C GLY A 130 -13.35 -19.62 1.88
N ALA A 131 -12.75 -18.89 0.94
CA ALA A 131 -13.33 -18.72 -0.39
C ALA A 131 -12.27 -18.84 -1.50
N SER A 132 -12.51 -19.79 -2.41
CA SER A 132 -11.96 -19.98 -3.76
C SER A 132 -10.67 -19.22 -4.15
N ARG A 133 -9.53 -19.87 -4.42
CA ARG A 133 -9.19 -20.55 -5.71
C ARG A 133 -9.24 -19.71 -7.00
N SER A 134 -9.64 -18.43 -6.95
CA SER A 134 -9.11 -17.43 -7.90
C SER A 134 -7.68 -17.11 -7.42
N GLY A 135 -6.74 -17.94 -7.85
CA GLY A 135 -5.35 -17.81 -7.45
C GLY A 135 -4.77 -16.55 -8.07
N LYS A 136 -4.37 -15.57 -7.25
CA LYS A 136 -3.53 -14.47 -7.72
C LYS A 136 -2.35 -15.05 -8.49
N SER A 137 -2.17 -14.57 -9.71
CA SER A 137 -1.14 -15.02 -10.63
C SER A 137 0.24 -14.58 -10.15
N ILE A 138 0.82 -15.32 -9.21
CA ILE A 138 2.23 -15.20 -8.86
C ILE A 138 3.03 -15.88 -9.98
N LYS A 139 3.96 -15.13 -10.57
CA LYS A 139 4.71 -15.45 -11.78
C LYS A 139 6.21 -15.44 -11.49
N ALA A 140 7.01 -16.10 -12.32
CA ALA A 140 8.47 -16.14 -12.16
C ALA A 140 9.12 -14.76 -12.42
N VAL A 141 10.23 -14.49 -11.75
CA VAL A 141 11.19 -13.42 -12.12
C VAL A 141 12.52 -14.08 -12.34
N GLU A 142 13.09 -13.91 -13.53
CA GLU A 142 14.40 -14.46 -13.89
C GLU A 142 15.45 -13.34 -13.93
N LEU A 143 16.70 -13.71 -13.68
CA LEU A 143 17.83 -12.80 -13.64
C LEU A 143 18.58 -12.81 -14.99
N LEU A 144 18.80 -11.63 -15.57
CA LEU A 144 19.43 -11.48 -16.89
C LEU A 144 20.95 -11.25 -16.82
N ASN A 145 21.47 -10.76 -15.70
CA ASN A 145 22.89 -10.45 -15.52
C ASN A 145 23.50 -11.09 -14.26
N GLU A 146 24.84 -11.17 -14.19
CA GLU A 146 25.54 -11.53 -12.94
C GLU A 146 25.88 -10.24 -12.16
N PRO A 147 25.12 -9.88 -11.11
CA PRO A 147 25.34 -8.65 -10.36
C PRO A 147 26.71 -8.63 -9.69
N THR A 148 27.41 -7.49 -9.78
CA THR A 148 28.71 -7.29 -9.13
C THR A 148 28.74 -6.01 -8.29
N PHE A 149 29.63 -5.98 -7.30
CA PHE A 149 29.91 -4.78 -6.51
C PHE A 149 31.42 -4.60 -6.29
N VAL A 150 31.86 -3.37 -6.04
CA VAL A 150 33.26 -3.07 -5.72
C VAL A 150 33.46 -3.03 -4.21
N SER A 151 34.41 -3.83 -3.73
CA SER A 151 34.85 -3.91 -2.33
C SER A 151 36.35 -3.53 -2.19
N SER A 152 36.91 -3.65 -1.00
CA SER A 152 38.35 -3.51 -0.76
C SER A 152 39.21 -4.62 -1.39
N LYS A 153 38.59 -5.73 -1.85
CA LYS A 153 39.26 -6.85 -2.53
C LYS A 153 39.24 -6.72 -4.06
N GLY A 154 38.52 -5.74 -4.61
CA GLY A 154 38.25 -5.61 -6.04
C GLY A 154 36.76 -5.75 -6.35
N GLN A 155 36.44 -6.25 -7.54
CA GLN A 155 35.07 -6.56 -7.95
C GLN A 155 34.68 -7.96 -7.42
N GLU A 156 33.57 -8.05 -6.68
CA GLU A 156 33.01 -9.30 -6.18
C GLU A 156 31.62 -9.52 -6.83
N THR A 157 31.38 -10.73 -7.34
CA THR A 157 30.07 -11.15 -7.90
C THR A 157 29.15 -11.59 -6.77
N ILE A 158 27.86 -11.26 -6.88
CA ILE A 158 26.82 -11.66 -5.93
C ILE A 158 26.05 -12.83 -6.54
N LEU A 159 26.04 -13.99 -5.87
CA LEU A 159 25.19 -15.09 -6.29
C LEU A 159 23.72 -14.75 -6.00
N VAL A 160 22.91 -14.64 -7.06
CA VAL A 160 21.47 -14.37 -7.01
C VAL A 160 20.75 -15.49 -7.75
N LYS A 161 19.55 -15.84 -7.27
CA LYS A 161 18.66 -16.81 -7.88
C LYS A 161 17.32 -16.18 -8.21
N ASP A 162 16.72 -16.71 -9.27
CA ASP A 162 15.36 -16.43 -9.73
C ASP A 162 14.35 -16.51 -8.58
N GLY A 163 13.24 -15.80 -8.75
CA GLY A 163 12.21 -15.71 -7.73
C GLY A 163 10.84 -15.53 -8.33
N ALA A 164 10.07 -14.60 -7.77
CA ALA A 164 8.67 -14.44 -8.14
C ALA A 164 8.16 -13.02 -7.94
N TYR A 165 7.20 -12.63 -8.78
CA TYR A 165 6.45 -11.39 -8.65
C TYR A 165 4.94 -11.63 -8.48
N GLY A 166 4.30 -10.65 -7.87
CA GLY A 166 2.85 -10.58 -7.73
C GLY A 166 2.40 -9.12 -7.62
N CYS A 167 1.16 -8.88 -8.04
CA CYS A 167 0.55 -7.56 -7.99
C CYS A 167 -0.66 -7.54 -7.02
N ASP A 168 -0.89 -6.38 -6.43
CA ASP A 168 -1.99 -6.16 -5.49
C ASP A 168 -2.61 -4.79 -5.75
N LEU A 169 -3.89 -4.74 -6.08
CA LEU A 169 -4.60 -3.49 -6.26
C LEU A 169 -4.68 -2.75 -4.92
N MET A 170 -4.04 -1.58 -4.84
CA MET A 170 -3.98 -0.73 -3.65
C MET A 170 -5.10 0.32 -3.64
N ASN A 171 -5.40 0.92 -4.79
CA ASN A 171 -6.41 1.96 -4.92
C ASN A 171 -7.18 1.77 -6.23
N PHE A 172 -8.47 1.44 -6.14
CA PHE A 172 -9.32 1.14 -7.29
C PHE A 172 -9.60 2.38 -8.18
N PRO A 173 -10.05 3.54 -7.65
CA PRO A 173 -10.26 4.77 -8.44
C PRO A 173 -9.09 5.23 -9.32
N SER A 174 -7.84 5.00 -8.91
CA SER A 174 -6.66 5.36 -9.70
C SER A 174 -6.00 4.20 -10.44
N GLN A 175 -6.51 2.97 -10.27
CA GLN A 175 -5.83 1.74 -10.72
C GLN A 175 -4.37 1.69 -10.25
N GLN A 176 -4.12 2.06 -9.00
CA GLN A 176 -2.81 1.96 -8.36
C GLN A 176 -2.63 0.54 -7.83
N TYR A 177 -1.49 -0.07 -8.16
CA TYR A 177 -1.09 -1.39 -7.72
C TYR A 177 0.25 -1.32 -6.97
N GLY A 178 0.41 -2.18 -5.97
CA GLY A 178 1.72 -2.52 -5.44
C GLY A 178 2.31 -3.67 -6.24
N LEU A 179 3.37 -3.40 -7.02
CA LEU A 179 4.22 -4.44 -7.59
C LEU A 179 5.18 -4.92 -6.50
N ARG A 180 5.19 -6.23 -6.26
CA ARG A 180 6.07 -6.85 -5.29
C ARG A 180 6.73 -8.05 -5.92
N PHE A 181 8.04 -8.15 -5.79
CA PHE A 181 8.80 -9.31 -6.22
C PHE A 181 9.85 -9.70 -5.21
N CYS A 182 10.42 -10.89 -5.34
CA CYS A 182 11.54 -11.35 -4.55
C CYS A 182 12.57 -12.07 -5.40
N LEU A 183 13.81 -12.03 -4.94
CA LEU A 183 14.95 -12.80 -5.45
C LEU A 183 15.68 -13.42 -4.25
N ASP A 184 16.30 -14.58 -4.45
CA ASP A 184 17.01 -15.30 -3.40
C ASP A 184 18.52 -15.05 -3.49
N PHE A 185 19.11 -14.55 -2.40
CA PHE A 185 20.55 -14.25 -2.31
C PHE A 185 21.21 -15.30 -1.39
N PRO A 186 21.52 -16.52 -1.85
CA PRO A 186 21.96 -17.64 -1.00
C PRO A 186 23.24 -17.37 -0.19
N GLU A 187 24.14 -16.52 -0.69
CA GLU A 187 25.40 -16.19 -0.03
C GLU A 187 25.41 -14.79 0.60
N GLY A 188 24.39 -13.97 0.28
CA GLY A 188 24.37 -12.56 0.65
C GLY A 188 25.47 -11.77 -0.06
N ALA A 189 25.84 -10.62 0.50
CA ALA A 189 27.00 -9.83 0.09
C ALA A 189 27.44 -8.91 1.24
N LYS A 190 28.71 -8.52 1.31
CA LYS A 190 29.20 -7.66 2.41
C LYS A 190 30.20 -6.62 1.93
N ARG A 191 29.99 -5.36 2.34
CA ARG A 191 30.89 -4.23 2.11
C ARG A 191 30.97 -3.39 3.38
N ASN A 192 32.14 -3.35 4.00
CA ASN A 192 32.38 -2.70 5.29
C ASN A 192 31.42 -3.24 6.38
N ASP A 193 30.64 -2.37 7.01
CA ASP A 193 29.59 -2.64 7.99
C ASP A 193 28.19 -2.81 7.36
N VAL A 194 28.08 -2.82 6.02
CA VAL A 194 26.86 -3.13 5.29
C VAL A 194 26.87 -4.60 4.87
N GLU A 195 25.83 -5.33 5.26
CA GLU A 195 25.66 -6.74 4.93
C GLU A 195 24.29 -6.96 4.27
N LEU A 196 24.27 -7.45 3.05
CA LEU A 196 23.08 -8.05 2.45
C LEU A 196 23.00 -9.49 2.96
N PRO A 197 21.99 -9.84 3.77
CA PRO A 197 21.93 -11.16 4.41
C PRO A 197 21.72 -12.30 3.40
N PRO A 198 22.17 -13.53 3.71
CA PRO A 198 22.06 -14.71 2.86
C PRO A 198 20.64 -15.29 2.87
N GLU A 199 19.68 -14.58 2.27
CA GLU A 199 18.25 -14.92 2.32
C GLU A 199 17.43 -14.33 1.16
N ARG A 200 16.11 -14.51 1.22
CA ARG A 200 15.15 -13.90 0.31
C ARG A 200 15.00 -12.40 0.53
N ILE A 201 15.24 -11.64 -0.52
CA ILE A 201 15.12 -10.18 -0.55
C ILE A 201 13.84 -9.83 -1.31
N PHE A 202 13.02 -8.94 -0.73
CA PHE A 202 11.75 -8.50 -1.29
C PHE A 202 11.84 -7.05 -1.78
N PHE A 203 11.41 -6.82 -3.01
CA PHE A 203 11.36 -5.53 -3.68
C PHE A 203 9.90 -5.07 -3.75
N MET A 204 9.62 -3.82 -3.42
CA MET A 204 8.28 -3.25 -3.45
C MET A 204 8.30 -1.86 -4.11
N THR A 205 7.45 -1.66 -5.12
CA THR A 205 7.18 -0.35 -5.73
C THR A 205 5.68 -0.20 -6.01
N SER A 206 5.24 1.01 -6.36
CA SER A 206 3.88 1.27 -6.84
C SER A 206 3.90 1.50 -8.35
N CYS A 207 2.81 1.09 -9.00
CA CYS A 207 2.61 1.29 -10.43
C CYS A 207 1.13 1.55 -10.74
N TRP A 208 0.86 2.11 -11.91
CA TRP A 208 -0.47 2.45 -12.39
C TRP A 208 -0.64 2.01 -13.83
N ILE A 209 -1.86 1.64 -14.20
CA ILE A 209 -2.25 1.53 -15.60
C ILE A 209 -2.43 2.95 -16.16
N ALA A 210 -1.87 3.23 -17.33
CA ALA A 210 -1.97 4.54 -17.96
C ALA A 210 -3.41 4.87 -18.37
N ASP A 211 -4.07 5.72 -17.56
CA ASP A 211 -5.33 6.38 -17.90
C ASP A 211 -5.09 7.90 -17.95
N HIS A 212 -4.79 8.40 -19.14
CA HIS A 212 -4.54 9.83 -19.36
C HIS A 212 -5.76 10.70 -19.02
N VAL A 213 -6.99 10.19 -19.17
CA VAL A 213 -8.22 10.94 -18.89
C VAL A 213 -8.41 11.12 -17.39
N ALA A 214 -8.20 10.05 -16.60
CA ALA A 214 -8.21 10.13 -15.14
C ALA A 214 -7.05 11.00 -14.62
N LEU A 215 -5.85 10.86 -15.20
CA LEU A 215 -4.67 11.64 -14.85
C LEU A 215 -4.87 13.14 -15.10
N ASP A 216 -5.40 13.54 -16.26
CA ASP A 216 -5.62 14.96 -16.58
C ASP A 216 -6.75 15.57 -15.75
N LYS A 217 -7.77 14.77 -15.42
CA LYS A 217 -8.80 15.16 -14.44
C LYS A 217 -8.19 15.36 -13.03
N ALA A 218 -7.27 14.49 -12.61
CA ALA A 218 -6.55 14.63 -11.35
C ALA A 218 -5.64 15.87 -11.34
N LYS A 219 -4.85 16.11 -12.41
CA LYS A 219 -4.05 17.34 -12.59
C LYS A 219 -4.90 18.61 -12.55
N LYS A 220 -6.08 18.60 -13.19
CA LYS A 220 -7.02 19.73 -13.12
C LYS A 220 -7.49 19.98 -11.69
N ARG A 221 -7.94 18.93 -10.98
CA ARG A 221 -8.37 19.04 -9.57
C ARG A 221 -7.23 19.47 -8.63
N HIS A 222 -5.99 19.03 -8.88
CA HIS A 222 -4.82 19.45 -8.11
C HIS A 222 -4.61 20.96 -8.21
N ARG A 223 -4.62 21.52 -9.42
CA ARG A 223 -4.54 22.98 -9.65
C ARG A 223 -5.66 23.76 -8.96
N GLU A 224 -6.91 23.30 -9.08
CA GLU A 224 -8.07 23.92 -8.41
C GLU A 224 -7.92 23.93 -6.88
N LEU A 225 -7.38 22.86 -6.28
CA LEU A 225 -7.12 22.78 -4.85
C LEU A 225 -5.91 23.64 -4.41
N VAL A 226 -4.86 23.74 -5.22
CA VAL A 226 -3.70 24.63 -4.96
C VAL A 226 -4.13 26.10 -4.99
N GLU A 227 -4.92 26.50 -5.98
CA GLU A 227 -5.51 27.86 -6.07
C GLU A 227 -6.40 28.15 -4.86
N LEU A 228 -7.28 27.23 -4.49
CA LEU A 228 -8.13 27.36 -3.31
C LEU A 228 -7.31 27.45 -2.01
N ARG A 229 -6.23 26.68 -1.87
CA ARG A 229 -5.31 26.77 -0.71
C ARG A 229 -4.66 28.16 -0.63
N GLN A 230 -4.24 28.71 -1.76
CA GLN A 230 -3.62 30.04 -1.82
C GLN A 230 -4.64 31.13 -1.43
N ASN A 231 -5.83 31.12 -2.04
CA ASN A 231 -6.90 32.07 -1.73
C ASN A 231 -7.26 32.04 -0.23
N LEU A 232 -7.37 30.84 0.37
CA LEU A 232 -7.62 30.71 1.82
C LEU A 232 -6.46 31.23 2.68
N GLN A 233 -5.22 31.07 2.24
CA GLN A 233 -4.06 31.62 2.94
C GLN A 233 -4.08 33.16 2.90
N ASP A 234 -4.47 33.75 1.79
CA ASP A 234 -4.56 35.21 1.63
C ASP A 234 -5.77 35.81 2.39
N GLU A 235 -6.90 35.09 2.46
CA GLU A 235 -8.01 35.41 3.38
C GLU A 235 -7.58 35.36 4.86
N ILE A 236 -6.80 34.36 5.27
CA ILE A 236 -6.23 34.26 6.63
C ILE A 236 -5.30 35.44 6.92
N ASN A 237 -4.40 35.77 5.98
CA ASN A 237 -3.43 36.86 6.12
C ASN A 237 -4.14 38.22 6.26
N THR A 238 -5.15 38.49 5.43
CA THR A 238 -5.92 39.74 5.45
C THR A 238 -6.82 39.86 6.68
N ALA A 239 -7.50 38.79 7.10
CA ALA A 239 -8.30 38.77 8.32
C ALA A 239 -7.47 39.00 9.59
N GLY A 240 -6.19 38.59 9.61
CA GLY A 240 -5.26 38.82 10.71
C GLY A 240 -4.86 40.29 10.93
N ALA A 241 -4.97 41.14 9.90
CA ALA A 241 -4.53 42.54 9.95
C ALA A 241 -5.57 43.53 10.52
N GLY A 242 -6.81 43.10 10.75
CA GLY A 242 -7.93 43.96 11.17
C GLY A 242 -7.91 44.38 12.66
N GLY A 243 -7.36 45.55 12.97
CA GLY A 243 -7.23 46.05 14.33
C GLY A 243 -8.51 46.57 15.00
N GLY A 244 -9.19 45.75 15.83
CA GLY A 244 -10.24 46.22 16.75
C GLY A 244 -10.71 45.17 17.76
N ILE A 245 -10.80 45.49 19.05
CA ILE A 245 -10.96 44.49 20.14
C ILE A 245 -12.26 43.66 20.03
N LEU A 246 -13.39 44.27 19.66
CA LEU A 246 -14.65 43.52 19.46
C LEU A 246 -14.66 42.73 18.14
N ASN A 247 -14.01 43.25 17.09
CA ASN A 247 -13.79 42.52 15.84
C ASN A 247 -12.93 41.27 16.05
N LYS A 248 -12.04 41.24 17.06
CA LYS A 248 -11.23 40.05 17.38
C LYS A 248 -12.08 38.85 17.78
N VAL A 249 -13.18 39.00 18.54
CA VAL A 249 -13.95 37.83 19.02
C VAL A 249 -14.75 37.16 17.90
N PHE A 250 -15.38 37.95 17.01
CA PHE A 250 -16.02 37.41 15.81
C PHE A 250 -14.99 36.94 14.78
N GLY A 251 -13.90 37.70 14.61
CA GLY A 251 -12.78 37.36 13.73
C GLY A 251 -12.11 36.04 14.12
N LEU A 252 -11.99 35.72 15.42
CA LEU A 252 -11.44 34.43 15.87
C LEU A 252 -12.28 33.23 15.37
N ARG A 253 -13.61 33.31 15.40
CA ARG A 253 -14.47 32.22 14.88
C ARG A 253 -14.34 32.06 13.37
N GLN A 254 -14.32 33.17 12.63
CA GLN A 254 -14.12 33.14 11.19
C GLN A 254 -12.72 32.61 10.82
N MET A 255 -11.70 33.04 11.56
CA MET A 255 -10.32 32.55 11.42
C MET A 255 -10.22 31.04 11.65
N THR A 256 -10.84 30.50 12.70
CA THR A 256 -10.85 29.04 12.94
C THR A 256 -11.49 28.26 11.79
N LEU A 257 -12.57 28.79 11.19
CA LEU A 257 -13.23 28.15 10.04
C LEU A 257 -12.37 28.21 8.77
N LEU A 258 -11.66 29.32 8.54
CA LEU A 258 -10.73 29.44 7.40
C LEU A 258 -9.54 28.48 7.54
N VAL A 259 -8.95 28.37 8.74
CA VAL A 259 -7.86 27.43 9.04
C VAL A 259 -8.32 25.98 8.91
N GLU A 260 -9.50 25.63 9.43
CA GLU A 260 -10.08 24.29 9.28
C GLU A 260 -10.32 23.93 7.80
N LYS A 261 -10.89 24.87 7.02
CA LYS A 261 -11.09 24.70 5.58
C LYS A 261 -9.76 24.56 4.82
N LYS A 262 -8.74 25.35 5.16
CA LYS A 262 -7.38 25.23 4.59
C LYS A 262 -6.79 23.85 4.86
N ASN A 263 -6.84 23.39 6.11
CA ASN A 263 -6.34 22.07 6.50
C ASN A 263 -7.07 20.94 5.76
N SER A 264 -8.38 21.08 5.53
CA SER A 264 -9.17 20.12 4.72
C SER A 264 -8.73 20.09 3.25
N VAL A 265 -8.41 21.25 2.65
CA VAL A 265 -7.88 21.34 1.28
C VAL A 265 -6.48 20.73 1.19
N GLU A 266 -5.61 20.96 2.17
CA GLU A 266 -4.29 20.33 2.24
C GLU A 266 -4.37 18.79 2.39
N GLN A 267 -5.31 18.28 3.18
CA GLN A 267 -5.59 16.84 3.26
C GLN A 267 -6.04 16.26 1.91
N GLN A 268 -6.93 16.96 1.19
CA GLN A 268 -7.36 16.52 -0.15
C GLN A 268 -6.22 16.55 -1.18
N LEU A 269 -5.30 17.53 -1.11
CA LEU A 269 -4.09 17.54 -1.93
C LEU A 269 -3.20 16.34 -1.63
N VAL A 270 -2.91 16.06 -0.35
CA VAL A 270 -2.10 14.91 0.08
C VAL A 270 -2.73 13.57 -0.32
N GLU A 271 -4.06 13.45 -0.26
CA GLU A 271 -4.79 12.26 -0.73
C GLU A 271 -4.68 12.10 -2.25
N LEU A 272 -4.84 13.18 -3.01
CA LEU A 272 -4.77 13.17 -4.47
C LEU A 272 -3.36 12.83 -4.97
N GLU A 273 -2.33 13.42 -4.35
CA GLU A 273 -0.90 13.17 -4.62
C GLU A 273 -0.44 11.74 -4.28
N ARG A 274 -1.09 11.08 -3.31
CA ARG A 274 -0.83 9.65 -2.99
C ARG A 274 -1.57 8.68 -3.91
N THR A 275 -2.70 9.13 -4.45
CA THR A 275 -3.63 8.30 -5.23
C THR A 275 -3.22 8.25 -6.70
N TYR A 276 -2.87 9.38 -7.29
CA TYR A 276 -2.51 9.52 -8.69
C TYR A 276 -1.01 9.81 -8.88
N PRO A 277 -0.40 9.33 -9.97
CA PRO A 277 1.01 9.56 -10.27
C PRO A 277 1.17 10.98 -10.86
N LEU A 278 1.10 11.99 -9.99
CA LEU A 278 1.21 13.40 -10.38
C LEU A 278 2.68 13.84 -10.37
N GLN A 279 3.08 14.56 -11.44
CA GLN A 279 4.33 15.30 -11.52
C GLN A 279 4.00 16.79 -11.67
N VAL A 280 3.86 17.48 -10.54
CA VAL A 280 3.54 18.92 -10.49
C VAL A 280 4.55 19.60 -9.56
N ALA A 281 5.02 20.80 -9.92
CA ALA A 281 6.04 21.51 -9.15
C ALA A 281 5.57 21.88 -7.72
N ASP A 282 4.28 22.23 -7.57
CA ASP A 282 3.69 22.74 -6.33
C ASP A 282 3.16 21.64 -5.39
N MET A 283 3.66 20.41 -5.50
CA MET A 283 3.23 19.28 -4.65
C MET A 283 3.63 19.48 -3.19
N ILE A 284 2.81 18.98 -2.26
CA ILE A 284 3.10 19.00 -0.82
C ILE A 284 4.15 17.97 -0.46
N GLN A 285 4.10 16.80 -1.10
CA GLN A 285 5.16 15.78 -1.03
C GLN A 285 6.20 16.01 -2.14
N PRO A 286 7.48 15.65 -1.93
CA PRO A 286 8.49 15.73 -2.99
C PRO A 286 8.01 14.91 -4.20
N PRO A 287 8.16 15.44 -5.44
CA PRO A 287 7.64 14.78 -6.62
C PRO A 287 8.28 13.41 -6.79
N GLN A 288 7.45 12.39 -6.98
CA GLN A 288 7.93 11.06 -7.29
C GLN A 288 8.37 11.04 -8.75
N GLU A 289 9.64 10.73 -9.00
CA GLU A 289 10.09 10.38 -10.34
C GLU A 289 9.29 9.16 -10.81
N LEU A 290 8.62 9.31 -11.95
CA LEU A 290 7.89 8.23 -12.59
C LEU A 290 8.67 7.78 -13.82
N LEU A 291 8.65 6.48 -14.06
CA LEU A 291 9.16 5.86 -15.27
C LEU A 291 7.96 5.33 -16.07
N GLU A 292 7.91 5.66 -17.36
CA GLU A 292 6.99 5.00 -18.29
C GLU A 292 7.58 3.62 -18.61
N GLY A 293 6.74 2.59 -18.48
CA GLY A 293 7.11 1.20 -18.70
C GLY A 293 6.16 0.52 -19.69
N PRO A 294 6.37 -0.78 -19.93
CA PRO A 294 5.78 -1.48 -21.06
C PRO A 294 4.25 -1.50 -21.03
N LYS A 295 3.66 -1.50 -22.23
CA LYS A 295 2.21 -1.68 -22.46
C LYS A 295 1.35 -0.68 -21.67
N GLY A 296 1.79 0.58 -21.60
CA GLY A 296 1.08 1.68 -20.97
C GLY A 296 0.98 1.52 -19.45
N LEU A 297 2.12 1.37 -18.79
CA LEU A 297 2.25 1.35 -17.34
C LEU A 297 3.12 2.52 -16.87
N PHE A 298 2.80 3.09 -15.72
CA PHE A 298 3.67 4.05 -15.02
C PHE A 298 4.17 3.42 -13.72
N PHE A 299 5.45 3.56 -13.43
CA PHE A 299 6.09 3.05 -12.21
C PHE A 299 6.62 4.20 -11.37
N VAL A 300 6.55 4.10 -10.04
CA VAL A 300 7.44 4.89 -9.18
C VAL A 300 8.86 4.38 -9.42
N LYS A 301 9.73 5.27 -9.88
CA LYS A 301 11.13 4.95 -10.19
C LYS A 301 11.85 4.36 -8.97
N ASN A 302 11.61 4.92 -7.79
CA ASN A 302 12.23 4.50 -6.53
C ASN A 302 11.32 3.55 -5.74
N GLY A 303 11.81 2.36 -5.43
CA GLY A 303 11.16 1.38 -4.56
C GLY A 303 11.97 1.05 -3.31
N VAL A 304 11.39 0.24 -2.42
CA VAL A 304 12.00 -0.18 -1.16
C VAL A 304 12.34 -1.66 -1.16
N ILE A 305 13.41 -2.01 -0.46
CA ILE A 305 13.91 -3.38 -0.30
C ILE A 305 13.73 -3.82 1.15
N ALA A 306 13.17 -5.01 1.35
CA ALA A 306 12.88 -5.57 2.67
C ALA A 306 13.32 -7.04 2.82
N VAL A 307 13.61 -7.43 4.05
CA VAL A 307 13.93 -8.81 4.47
C VAL A 307 12.87 -9.33 5.43
N LYS A 308 12.62 -10.65 5.37
CA LYS A 308 11.66 -11.32 6.25
C LYS A 308 12.32 -11.63 7.59
N ARG A 309 11.69 -11.22 8.68
CA ARG A 309 12.15 -11.43 10.06
C ARG A 309 11.04 -12.07 10.88
N HIS A 310 11.40 -12.99 11.76
CA HIS A 310 10.45 -13.65 12.66
C HIS A 310 10.63 -13.09 14.08
N ARG A 311 9.60 -12.44 14.62
CA ARG A 311 9.59 -11.90 15.99
C ARG A 311 8.49 -12.56 16.84
N GLY A 312 8.59 -12.35 18.15
CA GLY A 312 7.66 -12.89 19.15
C GLY A 312 8.07 -14.27 19.70
N ALA A 313 7.43 -14.68 20.79
CA ALA A 313 7.60 -16.00 21.35
C ALA A 313 7.30 -17.08 20.28
N MET A 314 8.17 -18.08 20.20
CA MET A 314 8.13 -19.15 19.19
C MET A 314 8.17 -18.68 17.71
N ARG A 315 8.71 -17.48 17.41
CA ARG A 315 8.91 -16.98 16.02
C ARG A 315 7.62 -16.87 15.18
N THR A 316 6.46 -16.80 15.83
CA THR A 316 5.14 -16.91 15.19
C THR A 316 4.69 -15.69 14.37
N ARG A 317 5.32 -14.52 14.54
CA ARG A 317 4.95 -13.29 13.84
C ARG A 317 6.01 -12.90 12.82
N GLU A 318 5.66 -13.04 11.55
CA GLU A 318 6.39 -12.44 10.43
C GLU A 318 6.38 -10.90 10.56
N GLN A 319 7.53 -10.29 10.30
CA GLN A 319 7.74 -8.85 10.15
C GLN A 319 8.66 -8.64 8.95
N TYR A 320 8.49 -7.55 8.22
CA TYR A 320 9.36 -7.18 7.11
C TYR A 320 10.16 -5.95 7.54
N HIS A 321 11.49 -6.08 7.54
CA HIS A 321 12.41 -4.99 7.89
C HIS A 321 12.96 -4.41 6.60
N TRP A 322 12.90 -3.09 6.43
CA TRP A 322 13.56 -2.45 5.29
C TRP A 322 15.09 -2.54 5.46
N VAL A 323 15.81 -2.79 4.37
CA VAL A 323 17.29 -2.92 4.33
C VAL A 323 17.94 -2.03 3.28
N GLY A 324 17.15 -1.42 2.39
CA GLY A 324 17.65 -0.61 1.29
C GLY A 324 16.55 -0.08 0.39
N THR A 325 16.96 0.55 -0.70
CA THR A 325 16.11 1.05 -1.79
C THR A 325 16.62 0.52 -3.11
N PHE A 326 15.74 0.50 -4.12
CA PHE A 326 16.16 0.33 -5.50
C PHE A 326 15.59 1.46 -6.35
N SER A 327 16.24 1.77 -7.47
CA SER A 327 15.65 2.58 -8.53
C SER A 327 15.62 1.81 -9.84
N ILE A 328 14.48 1.81 -10.52
CA ILE A 328 14.37 1.32 -11.90
C ILE A 328 15.06 2.35 -12.79
N SER A 329 16.09 1.94 -13.53
CA SER A 329 16.84 2.81 -14.44
C SER A 329 16.04 3.03 -15.72
N GLU A 330 15.75 1.93 -16.42
CA GLU A 330 14.96 1.88 -17.65
C GLU A 330 14.29 0.51 -17.82
N PHE A 331 13.30 0.46 -18.71
CA PHE A 331 12.77 -0.78 -19.28
C PHE A 331 13.35 -0.96 -20.68
N PHE A 332 13.70 -2.19 -21.02
CA PHE A 332 14.23 -2.56 -22.33
C PHE A 332 13.52 -3.83 -22.85
N ASP A 333 13.69 -4.09 -24.14
CA ASP A 333 13.27 -5.31 -24.80
C ASP A 333 14.52 -5.88 -25.51
N ASP A 334 14.90 -7.13 -25.22
CA ASP A 334 15.88 -7.87 -26.03
C ASP A 334 15.34 -8.07 -27.46
N LEU A 335 16.04 -7.49 -28.46
CA LEU A 335 15.65 -7.41 -29.88
C LEU A 335 15.98 -8.67 -30.70
#